data_AF-A0A7Z1N1S1-F1
#
_entry.id   AF-A0A7Z1N1S1-F1
#
_cell.length_a   1.000
_cell.length_b   1.000
_cell.length_c   1.000
_cell.angle_alpha   90.00
_cell.angle_beta   90.00
_cell.angle_gamma   90.00
#
_symmetry.space_group_name_H-M   'P 1'
#
loop_
_entity.id
_entity.type
_entity.pdbx_description
1 polymer ?
#
loop_
_entity_poly.entity_id
_entity_poly.type
_entity_poly.pdbx_seq_one_letter_code
_entity_poly.pdbx_strand_id
1 'polypeptide(L)'
;QDALSTPSNVYGMFSNADLEFEDAIDKDGQAYPLTQGTFIKYLESDDRELRASAFRNVYKAYGAHNNTLGATLAGEVKKNVFNARTHHYRSARERALSNNHIPEAVYDNLIKTVHKYLPLLHRYTKLRQELLGLDDLKMYDLYTPLVKDVKFEMPYEEAKSWMLKALEPMGEEYLNVVKEGLDNRWVDVYENKGKRSGGYSSGGHLTNPFI
;
A
#
# COMPACT_ATOMS: atom_id res chain seq x y z
N GLN A 1 -13.65 -11.09 -22.72
CA GLN A 1 -13.13 -10.84 -21.36
C GLN A 1 -13.81 -9.64 -20.68
N ASP A 2 -14.28 -8.65 -21.45
CA ASP A 2 -14.98 -7.47 -20.90
C ASP A 2 -16.12 -7.79 -19.93
N ALA A 3 -17.01 -8.73 -20.29
CA ALA A 3 -18.14 -9.15 -19.43
C ALA A 3 -17.72 -9.72 -18.04
N LEU A 4 -16.47 -10.15 -17.88
CA LEU A 4 -15.94 -10.65 -16.61
C LEU A 4 -15.15 -9.58 -15.84
N SER A 5 -14.92 -8.40 -16.43
CA SER A 5 -14.15 -7.30 -15.82
C SER A 5 -15.00 -6.43 -14.88
N THR A 6 -16.33 -6.53 -14.96
CA THR A 6 -17.27 -5.66 -14.24
C THR A 6 -16.98 -5.53 -12.74
N PRO A 7 -16.70 -6.60 -11.97
CA PRO A 7 -16.39 -6.43 -10.55
C PRO A 7 -15.20 -5.52 -10.27
N SER A 8 -14.12 -5.67 -11.05
CA SER A 8 -12.92 -4.83 -10.93
C SER A 8 -13.20 -3.39 -11.35
N ASN A 9 -13.95 -3.19 -12.43
CA ASN A 9 -14.28 -1.85 -12.92
C ASN A 9 -15.20 -1.10 -11.95
N VAL A 10 -16.21 -1.79 -11.40
CA VAL A 10 -17.11 -1.24 -10.39
C VAL A 10 -16.33 -0.85 -9.14
N TYR A 11 -15.46 -1.72 -8.62
CA TYR A 11 -14.62 -1.37 -7.47
C TYR A 11 -13.69 -0.20 -7.78
N GLY A 12 -13.09 -0.16 -8.96
CA GLY A 12 -12.21 0.93 -9.39
C GLY A 12 -12.92 2.28 -9.45
N MET A 13 -14.12 2.35 -10.06
CA MET A 13 -14.93 3.56 -10.10
C MET A 13 -15.41 3.96 -8.72
N PHE A 14 -15.93 3.00 -7.94
CA PHE A 14 -16.35 3.23 -6.56
C PHE A 14 -15.23 3.85 -5.73
N SER A 15 -14.06 3.22 -5.69
CA SER A 15 -12.93 3.64 -4.84
C SER A 15 -12.33 4.97 -5.28
N ASN A 16 -12.27 5.24 -6.59
CA ASN A 16 -11.51 6.37 -7.13
C ASN A 16 -12.36 7.59 -7.48
N ALA A 17 -13.66 7.43 -7.68
CA ALA A 17 -14.55 8.50 -8.15
C ALA A 17 -15.76 8.74 -7.23
N ASP A 18 -16.41 7.68 -6.74
CA ASP A 18 -17.68 7.82 -6.01
C ASP A 18 -17.50 7.95 -4.50
N LEU A 19 -16.39 7.44 -3.95
CA LEU A 19 -16.17 7.39 -2.51
C LEU A 19 -15.76 8.75 -1.95
N GLU A 20 -16.63 9.32 -1.14
CA GLU A 20 -16.37 10.56 -0.40
C GLU A 20 -16.10 10.28 1.08
N PHE A 21 -15.27 11.11 1.71
CA PHE A 21 -14.92 10.99 3.12
C PHE A 21 -15.31 12.26 3.86
N GLU A 22 -15.77 12.09 5.10
CA GLU A 22 -15.86 13.21 6.05
C GLU A 22 -14.45 13.70 6.42
N ASP A 23 -14.30 15.01 6.61
CA ASP A 23 -13.03 15.62 7.03
C ASP A 23 -12.50 14.98 8.32
N ALA A 24 -11.18 14.78 8.37
CA ALA A 24 -10.51 14.35 9.59
C ALA A 24 -10.40 15.54 10.55
N ILE A 25 -10.73 15.30 11.81
CA ILE A 25 -10.74 16.34 12.86
C ILE A 25 -9.56 16.08 13.82
N ASP A 26 -8.78 17.11 14.09
CA ASP A 26 -7.69 17.07 15.06
C ASP A 26 -8.15 17.35 16.50
N LYS A 27 -7.22 17.33 17.45
CA LYS A 27 -7.50 17.58 18.88
C LYS A 27 -8.01 18.99 19.19
N ASP A 28 -7.75 19.94 18.30
CA ASP A 28 -8.12 21.35 18.46
C ASP A 28 -9.47 21.66 17.76
N GLY A 29 -10.09 20.65 17.13
CA GLY A 29 -11.35 20.76 16.42
C GLY A 29 -11.21 21.27 14.97
N GLN A 30 -9.98 21.38 14.46
CA GLN A 30 -9.72 21.80 13.09
C GLN A 30 -10.01 20.66 12.12
N ALA A 31 -10.74 20.99 11.05
CA ALA A 31 -11.08 20.06 9.99
C ALA A 31 -10.00 20.03 8.89
N TYR A 32 -9.67 18.83 8.43
CA TYR A 32 -8.70 18.55 7.39
C TYR A 32 -9.32 17.66 6.29
N PRO A 33 -9.27 18.07 5.01
CA PRO A 33 -9.82 17.29 3.90
C PRO A 33 -9.25 15.87 3.82
N LEU A 34 -10.12 14.87 3.96
CA LEU A 34 -9.73 13.46 3.89
C LEU A 34 -9.87 12.91 2.48
N THR A 35 -8.80 12.30 2.00
CA THR A 35 -8.72 11.59 0.71
C THR A 35 -7.90 10.32 0.90
N GLN A 36 -7.91 9.41 -0.08
CA GLN A 36 -7.02 8.24 -0.02
C GLN A 36 -5.53 8.63 0.05
N GLY A 37 -5.13 9.74 -0.59
CA GLY A 37 -3.75 10.24 -0.58
C GLY A 37 -3.35 10.88 0.75
N THR A 38 -4.28 11.54 1.45
CA THR A 38 -4.01 12.17 2.75
C THR A 38 -4.15 11.21 3.93
N PHE A 39 -4.81 10.06 3.73
CA PHE A 39 -5.11 9.11 4.81
C PHE A 39 -3.85 8.64 5.57
N ILE A 40 -2.85 8.10 4.87
CA ILE A 40 -1.63 7.59 5.52
C ILE A 40 -0.86 8.72 6.21
N LYS A 41 -0.76 9.89 5.56
CA LYS A 41 -0.14 11.07 6.15
C LYS A 41 -0.80 11.47 7.47
N TYR A 42 -2.12 11.37 7.57
CA TYR A 42 -2.83 11.62 8.82
C TYR A 42 -2.57 10.53 9.86
N LEU A 43 -2.45 9.25 9.47
CA LEU A 43 -2.07 8.17 10.38
C LEU A 43 -0.61 8.27 10.89
N GLU A 44 0.24 9.01 10.19
CA GLU A 44 1.61 9.32 10.63
C GLU A 44 1.66 10.50 11.60
N SER A 45 0.58 11.25 11.78
CA SER A 45 0.52 12.41 12.68
C SER A 45 0.83 12.02 14.13
N ASP A 46 1.51 12.90 14.87
CA ASP A 46 1.67 12.79 16.31
C ASP A 46 0.34 12.99 17.06
N ASP A 47 -0.62 13.68 16.44
CA ASP A 47 -1.96 13.87 16.98
C ASP A 47 -2.83 12.62 16.82
N ARG A 48 -3.07 11.92 17.94
CA ARG A 48 -3.88 10.71 18.00
C ARG A 48 -5.35 10.95 17.64
N GLU A 49 -5.92 12.13 17.90
CA GLU A 49 -7.30 12.43 17.53
C GLU A 49 -7.45 12.53 16.03
N LEU A 50 -6.50 13.21 15.36
CA LEU A 50 -6.45 13.28 13.91
C LEU A 50 -6.33 11.87 13.28
N ARG A 51 -5.42 11.03 13.81
CA ARG A 51 -5.28 9.63 13.36
C ARG A 51 -6.58 8.85 13.49
N ALA A 52 -7.21 8.93 14.66
CA ALA A 52 -8.41 8.18 14.97
C ALA A 52 -9.62 8.66 14.16
N SER A 53 -9.75 9.97 13.96
CA SER A 53 -10.79 10.60 13.16
C SER A 53 -10.66 10.19 11.68
N ALA A 54 -9.47 10.34 11.10
CA ALA A 54 -9.19 9.90 9.74
C ALA A 54 -9.50 8.41 9.53
N PHE A 55 -9.05 7.54 10.44
CA PHE A 55 -9.34 6.11 10.37
C PHE A 55 -10.84 5.82 10.39
N ARG A 56 -11.57 6.35 11.36
CA ARG A 56 -13.02 6.11 11.47
C ARG A 56 -13.77 6.61 10.24
N ASN A 57 -13.43 7.79 9.72
CA ASN A 57 -14.12 8.36 8.58
C ASN A 57 -13.91 7.56 7.30
N VAL A 58 -12.69 7.06 7.05
CA VAL A 58 -12.41 6.13 5.94
C VAL A 58 -13.27 4.86 6.09
N TYR A 59 -13.21 4.18 7.23
CA TYR A 59 -13.93 2.91 7.38
C TYR A 59 -15.45 3.08 7.50
N LYS A 60 -15.94 4.25 7.92
CA LYS A 60 -17.36 4.62 7.88
C LYS A 60 -17.84 4.73 6.43
N ALA A 61 -17.10 5.41 5.57
CA ALA A 61 -17.43 5.54 4.15
C ALA A 61 -17.47 4.16 3.46
N TYR A 62 -16.43 3.34 3.62
CA TYR A 62 -16.46 1.95 3.11
C TYR A 62 -17.60 1.12 3.72
N GLY A 63 -17.81 1.25 5.03
CA GLY A 63 -18.83 0.51 5.78
C GLY A 63 -20.26 0.79 5.30
N ALA A 64 -20.55 2.02 4.86
CA ALA A 64 -21.84 2.40 4.30
C ALA A 64 -22.20 1.62 3.02
N HIS A 65 -21.21 1.01 2.35
CA HIS A 65 -21.36 0.27 1.10
C HIS A 65 -21.03 -1.22 1.22
N ASN A 66 -21.04 -1.78 2.44
CA ASN A 66 -20.67 -3.18 2.71
C ASN A 66 -21.39 -4.20 1.82
N ASN A 67 -22.69 -4.02 1.54
CA ASN A 67 -23.44 -4.94 0.68
C ASN A 67 -22.96 -4.89 -0.78
N THR A 68 -22.75 -3.69 -1.31
CA THR A 68 -22.25 -3.48 -2.67
C THR A 68 -20.83 -4.05 -2.81
N LEU A 69 -19.94 -3.74 -1.86
CA LEU A 69 -18.57 -4.25 -1.84
C LEU A 69 -18.54 -5.78 -1.69
N GLY A 70 -19.38 -6.34 -0.83
CA GLY A 70 -19.53 -7.78 -0.67
C GLY A 70 -20.01 -8.47 -1.95
N ALA A 71 -21.01 -7.91 -2.63
CA ALA A 71 -21.50 -8.43 -3.91
C ALA A 71 -20.43 -8.33 -5.02
N THR A 72 -19.70 -7.22 -5.09
CA THR A 72 -18.58 -7.01 -6.02
C THR A 72 -17.47 -8.03 -5.78
N LEU A 73 -17.03 -8.23 -4.53
CA LEU A 73 -16.04 -9.24 -4.18
C LEU A 73 -16.52 -10.66 -4.51
N ALA A 74 -17.78 -10.98 -4.23
CA ALA A 74 -18.36 -12.27 -4.59
C ALA A 74 -18.36 -12.51 -6.11
N GLY A 75 -18.63 -11.47 -6.90
CA GLY A 75 -18.51 -11.50 -8.35
C GLY A 75 -17.07 -11.81 -8.82
N GLU A 76 -16.09 -11.14 -8.23
CA GLU A 76 -14.67 -11.37 -8.52
C GLU A 76 -14.22 -12.81 -8.17
N VAL A 77 -14.66 -13.34 -7.02
CA VAL A 77 -14.40 -14.73 -6.64
C VAL A 77 -15.05 -15.71 -7.62
N LYS A 78 -16.32 -15.50 -7.99
CA LYS A 78 -17.04 -16.36 -8.96
C LYS A 78 -16.35 -16.35 -10.33
N LYS A 79 -15.89 -15.20 -10.80
CA LYS A 79 -15.07 -15.08 -12.02
C LYS A 79 -13.83 -15.96 -11.95
N ASN A 80 -13.07 -15.88 -10.85
CA ASN A 80 -11.84 -16.65 -10.69
C ASN A 80 -12.10 -18.16 -10.61
N VAL A 81 -13.18 -18.59 -9.95
CA VAL A 81 -13.63 -19.98 -9.92
C VAL A 81 -14.06 -20.47 -11.31
N PHE A 82 -14.84 -19.68 -12.04
CA PHE A 82 -15.26 -20.00 -13.41
C PHE A 82 -14.06 -20.20 -14.32
N ASN A 83 -13.13 -19.24 -14.35
CA ASN A 83 -11.91 -19.31 -15.16
C ASN A 83 -11.01 -20.49 -14.78
N ALA A 84 -10.96 -20.89 -13.51
CA ALA A 84 -10.23 -22.09 -13.13
C ALA A 84 -10.86 -23.35 -13.73
N ARG A 85 -12.18 -23.51 -13.55
CA ARG A 85 -12.92 -24.70 -13.99
C ARG A 85 -12.93 -24.86 -15.50
N THR A 86 -13.17 -23.79 -16.25
CA THR A 86 -13.21 -23.83 -17.73
C THR A 86 -11.86 -24.13 -18.35
N HIS A 87 -10.77 -23.89 -17.61
CA HIS A 87 -9.41 -24.24 -18.01
C HIS A 87 -8.88 -25.50 -17.29
N HIS A 88 -9.77 -26.32 -16.73
CA HIS A 88 -9.47 -27.62 -16.12
C HIS A 88 -8.54 -27.58 -14.89
N TYR A 89 -8.48 -26.45 -14.18
CA TYR A 89 -7.85 -26.36 -12.86
C TYR A 89 -8.83 -26.77 -11.75
N ARG A 90 -8.30 -27.39 -10.70
CA ARG A 90 -9.02 -27.82 -9.49
C ARG A 90 -9.47 -26.64 -8.64
N SER A 91 -8.70 -25.56 -8.64
CA SER A 91 -8.97 -24.37 -7.83
C SER A 91 -8.55 -23.06 -8.54
N ALA A 92 -9.14 -21.94 -8.11
CA ALA A 92 -8.70 -20.62 -8.53
C ALA A 92 -7.24 -20.33 -8.14
N ARG A 93 -6.78 -20.91 -7.03
CA ARG A 93 -5.41 -20.80 -6.54
C ARG A 93 -4.43 -21.53 -7.46
N GLU A 94 -4.73 -22.78 -7.82
CA GLU A 94 -3.90 -23.58 -8.73
C GLU A 94 -3.71 -22.85 -10.07
N ARG A 95 -4.81 -22.32 -10.65
CA ARG A 95 -4.74 -21.50 -11.88
C ARG A 95 -3.87 -20.25 -11.70
N ALA A 96 -4.01 -19.53 -10.58
CA ALA A 96 -3.26 -18.30 -10.35
C ALA A 96 -1.75 -18.57 -10.26
N LEU A 97 -1.37 -19.71 -9.67
CA LEU A 97 0.02 -20.11 -9.48
C LEU A 97 0.64 -20.79 -10.72
N SER A 98 -0.17 -21.38 -11.59
CA SER A 98 0.32 -22.16 -12.73
C SER A 98 1.08 -21.34 -13.76
N ASN A 99 0.75 -20.06 -13.93
CA ASN A 99 1.45 -19.18 -14.90
C ASN A 99 2.95 -19.09 -14.62
N ASN A 100 3.35 -19.21 -13.36
CA ASN A 100 4.74 -19.18 -12.93
C ASN A 100 5.23 -20.56 -12.46
N HIS A 101 4.49 -21.62 -12.74
CA HIS A 101 4.80 -23.00 -12.34
C HIS A 101 5.03 -23.16 -10.83
N ILE A 102 4.29 -22.39 -10.01
CA ILE A 102 4.46 -22.41 -8.55
C ILE A 102 3.61 -23.55 -7.95
N PRO A 103 4.20 -24.51 -7.22
CA PRO A 103 3.42 -25.53 -6.50
C PRO A 103 2.57 -24.92 -5.37
N GLU A 104 1.35 -25.39 -5.16
CA GLU A 104 0.47 -24.91 -4.07
C GLU A 104 1.12 -25.05 -2.68
N ALA A 105 1.99 -26.05 -2.50
CA ALA A 105 2.75 -26.24 -1.26
C ALA A 105 3.62 -25.01 -0.89
N VAL A 106 4.10 -24.23 -1.87
CA VAL A 106 4.84 -22.99 -1.61
C VAL A 106 3.95 -21.96 -0.92
N TYR A 107 2.71 -21.80 -1.39
CA TYR A 107 1.72 -20.91 -0.79
C TYR A 107 1.35 -21.36 0.63
N ASP A 108 1.06 -22.65 0.82
CA ASP A 108 0.67 -23.17 2.12
C ASP A 108 1.81 -23.07 3.14
N ASN A 109 3.05 -23.33 2.71
CA ASN A 109 4.23 -23.17 3.56
C ASN A 109 4.46 -21.72 3.96
N LEU A 110 4.22 -20.75 3.07
CA LEU A 110 4.27 -19.33 3.40
C LEU A 110 3.28 -18.99 4.52
N ILE A 111 2.00 -19.33 4.35
CA ILE A 111 0.95 -19.05 5.35
C ILE A 111 1.29 -19.71 6.68
N LYS A 112 1.66 -20.99 6.67
CA LYS A 112 2.05 -21.73 7.88
C LYS A 112 3.24 -21.08 8.58
N THR A 113 4.25 -20.65 7.83
CA THR A 113 5.46 -20.02 8.38
C THR A 113 5.13 -18.65 8.97
N VAL A 114 4.37 -17.81 8.27
CA VAL A 114 3.93 -16.52 8.80
C VAL A 114 3.14 -16.70 10.09
N HIS A 115 2.16 -17.62 10.12
CA HIS A 115 1.39 -17.92 11.34
C HIS A 115 2.27 -18.39 12.50
N LYS A 116 3.28 -19.24 12.23
CA LYS A 116 4.24 -19.70 13.25
C LYS A 116 5.01 -18.53 13.88
N TYR A 117 5.29 -17.47 13.11
CA TYR A 117 6.09 -16.33 13.55
C TYR A 117 5.27 -15.07 13.87
N LEU A 118 3.93 -15.13 13.87
CA LEU A 118 3.05 -14.05 14.37
C LEU A 118 3.41 -13.54 15.77
N PRO A 119 3.95 -14.35 16.72
CA PRO A 119 4.43 -13.81 17.99
C PRO A 119 5.48 -12.69 17.86
N LEU A 120 6.27 -12.65 16.78
CA LEU A 120 7.19 -11.54 16.52
C LEU A 120 6.46 -10.24 16.20
N LEU A 121 5.36 -10.32 15.44
CA LEU A 121 4.48 -9.18 15.17
C LEU A 121 3.84 -8.69 16.47
N HIS A 122 3.32 -9.60 17.30
CA HIS A 122 2.73 -9.25 18.61
C HIS A 122 3.75 -8.60 19.56
N ARG A 123 4.99 -9.10 19.56
CA ARG A 123 6.09 -8.48 20.31
C ARG A 123 6.37 -7.06 19.82
N TYR A 124 6.40 -6.85 18.51
CA TYR A 124 6.59 -5.53 17.93
C TYR A 124 5.44 -4.58 18.28
N THR A 125 4.18 -4.99 18.15
CA THR A 125 3.02 -4.14 18.50
C THR A 125 3.01 -3.81 19.98
N LYS A 126 3.34 -4.76 20.86
CA LYS A 126 3.50 -4.49 22.30
C LYS A 126 4.60 -3.47 22.58
N LEU A 127 5.77 -3.60 21.93
CA LEU A 127 6.85 -2.62 22.06
C LEU A 127 6.41 -1.22 21.59
N ARG A 128 5.68 -1.13 20.47
CA ARG A 128 5.13 0.15 20.00
C ARG A 128 4.19 0.76 21.04
N GLN A 129 3.31 -0.04 21.61
CA GLN A 129 2.37 0.38 22.66
C GLN A 129 3.11 0.98 23.87
N GLU A 130 4.15 0.28 24.35
CA GLU A 130 4.98 0.72 25.48
C GLU A 130 5.70 2.03 25.17
N LEU A 131 6.34 2.14 24.01
CA LEU A 131 7.08 3.35 23.59
C LEU A 131 6.18 4.56 23.36
N LEU A 132 4.96 4.35 22.87
CA LEU A 132 3.97 5.41 22.67
C LEU A 132 3.23 5.79 23.96
N GLY A 133 3.40 5.01 25.04
CA GLY A 133 2.72 5.24 26.32
C GLY A 133 1.21 5.06 26.24
N LEU A 134 0.74 4.07 25.47
CA LEU A 134 -0.68 3.83 25.23
C LEU A 134 -1.22 2.67 26.06
N ASP A 135 -2.39 2.85 26.69
CA ASP A 135 -3.06 1.76 27.40
C ASP A 135 -3.59 0.67 26.45
N ASP A 136 -3.97 1.08 25.24
CA ASP A 136 -4.44 0.19 24.18
C ASP A 136 -4.00 0.74 22.81
N LEU A 137 -3.36 -0.12 22.02
CA LEU A 137 -2.85 0.20 20.69
C LEU A 137 -3.92 -0.10 19.64
N LYS A 138 -4.32 0.91 18.88
CA LYS A 138 -5.29 0.75 17.78
C LYS A 138 -4.59 0.68 16.43
N MET A 139 -5.33 0.27 15.41
CA MET A 139 -4.82 0.22 14.02
C MET A 139 -4.29 1.58 13.55
N TYR A 140 -4.92 2.67 13.98
CA TYR A 140 -4.49 4.04 13.67
C TYR A 140 -3.27 4.50 14.49
N ASP A 141 -2.69 3.66 15.35
CA ASP A 141 -1.43 3.94 16.07
C ASP A 141 -0.22 3.20 15.44
N LEU A 142 -0.43 2.45 14.35
CA LEU A 142 0.61 1.61 13.74
C LEU A 142 1.57 2.38 12.81
N TYR A 143 1.19 3.58 12.36
CA TYR A 143 1.96 4.38 11.40
C TYR A 143 2.64 5.60 12.03
N THR A 144 2.18 6.05 13.19
CA THR A 144 2.80 7.18 13.90
C THR A 144 4.27 6.89 14.26
N PRO A 145 5.18 7.87 14.18
CA PRO A 145 6.56 7.72 14.61
C PRO A 145 6.67 7.19 16.05
N LEU A 146 7.64 6.30 16.29
CA LEU A 146 7.92 5.82 17.66
C LEU A 146 8.77 6.78 18.47
N VAL A 147 9.55 7.61 17.79
CA VAL A 147 10.38 8.64 18.41
C VAL A 147 9.66 9.97 18.20
N LYS A 148 9.30 10.61 19.32
CA LYS A 148 8.66 11.92 19.31
C LYS A 148 9.62 12.98 18.78
N ASP A 149 9.06 14.05 18.21
CA ASP A 149 9.78 15.25 17.80
C ASP A 149 10.88 15.04 16.74
N VAL A 150 10.87 13.89 16.05
CA VAL A 150 11.77 13.62 14.93
C VAL A 150 11.02 13.90 13.62
N LYS A 151 11.17 15.13 13.13
CA LYS A 151 10.77 15.47 11.76
C LYS A 151 11.93 15.17 10.82
N PHE A 152 11.84 14.06 10.08
CA PHE A 152 12.84 13.71 9.07
C PHE A 152 12.46 14.32 7.72
N GLU A 153 13.04 15.48 7.41
CA GLU A 153 12.96 16.10 6.09
C GLU A 153 14.25 15.81 5.33
N MET A 154 14.13 15.23 4.14
CA MET A 154 15.28 14.90 3.30
C MET A 154 15.08 15.50 1.91
N PRO A 155 15.82 16.57 1.56
CA PRO A 155 15.83 17.11 0.21
C PRO A 155 16.23 16.05 -0.82
N TYR A 156 15.68 16.14 -2.03
CA TYR A 156 15.92 15.14 -3.07
C TYR A 156 17.41 14.92 -3.39
N GLU A 157 18.20 16.00 -3.45
CA GLU A 157 19.64 15.90 -3.71
C GLU A 157 20.39 15.17 -2.59
N GLU A 158 19.99 15.37 -1.33
CA GLU A 158 20.54 14.62 -0.20
C GLU A 158 20.13 13.14 -0.26
N ALA A 159 18.87 12.86 -0.61
CA ALA A 159 18.38 11.51 -0.82
C ALA A 159 19.16 10.75 -1.89
N LYS A 160 19.49 11.40 -3.01
CA LYS A 160 20.35 10.81 -4.07
C LYS A 160 21.73 10.44 -3.52
N SER A 161 22.36 11.35 -2.78
CA SER A 161 23.68 11.11 -2.20
C SER A 161 23.68 9.94 -1.21
N TRP A 162 22.69 9.90 -0.31
CA TRP A 162 22.53 8.80 0.65
C TRP A 162 22.26 7.48 -0.05
N MET A 163 21.41 7.47 -1.08
CA MET A 163 21.10 6.28 -1.86
C MET A 163 22.36 5.72 -2.53
N LEU A 164 23.17 6.56 -3.19
CA LEU A 164 24.41 6.11 -3.83
C LEU A 164 25.39 5.53 -2.82
N LYS A 165 25.55 6.18 -1.66
CA LYS A 165 26.41 5.68 -0.58
C LYS A 165 25.92 4.34 -0.02
N ALA A 166 24.61 4.20 0.20
CA ALA A 166 24.01 2.96 0.71
C ALA A 166 24.15 1.78 -0.27
N LEU A 167 24.25 2.08 -1.57
CA LEU A 167 24.35 1.09 -2.65
C LEU A 167 25.81 0.75 -3.03
N GLU A 168 26.81 1.35 -2.40
CA GLU A 168 28.24 1.00 -2.60
C GLU A 168 28.54 -0.51 -2.57
N PRO A 169 27.92 -1.33 -1.67
CA PRO A 169 28.16 -2.77 -1.65
C PRO A 169 27.73 -3.53 -2.93
N MET A 170 26.92 -2.91 -3.80
CA MET A 170 26.47 -3.50 -5.06
C MET A 170 27.53 -3.39 -6.18
N GLY A 171 28.62 -2.65 -5.94
CA GLY A 171 29.73 -2.48 -6.87
C GLY A 171 29.57 -1.32 -7.87
N GLU A 172 30.67 -0.97 -8.54
CA GLU A 172 30.74 0.21 -9.41
C GLU A 172 29.81 0.13 -10.62
N GLU A 173 29.66 -1.05 -11.23
CA GLU A 173 28.79 -1.25 -12.39
C GLU A 173 27.33 -0.85 -12.08
N TYR A 174 26.80 -1.34 -10.96
CA TYR A 174 25.44 -1.02 -10.52
C TYR A 174 25.29 0.47 -10.19
N LEU A 175 26.26 1.04 -9.47
CA LEU A 175 26.25 2.47 -9.12
C LEU A 175 26.28 3.37 -10.35
N ASN A 176 27.00 3.00 -11.40
CA ASN A 176 27.07 3.79 -12.63
C ASN A 176 25.71 3.83 -13.33
N VAL A 177 24.96 2.72 -13.38
CA VAL A 177 23.59 2.69 -13.91
C VAL A 177 22.63 3.55 -13.07
N VAL A 178 22.72 3.48 -11.74
CA VAL A 178 21.88 4.30 -10.86
C VAL A 178 22.17 5.79 -11.05
N LYS A 179 23.45 6.19 -11.12
CA LYS A 179 23.85 7.58 -11.41
C LYS A 179 23.33 8.04 -12.75
N GLU A 180 23.45 7.21 -13.78
CA GLU A 180 22.93 7.51 -15.11
C GLU A 180 21.42 7.82 -15.06
N GLY A 181 20.63 7.01 -14.36
CA GLY A 181 19.19 7.24 -14.26
C GLY A 181 18.81 8.51 -13.47
N LEU A 182 19.57 8.81 -12.42
CA LEU A 182 19.38 10.02 -11.63
C LEU A 182 19.75 11.30 -12.40
N ASP A 183 20.76 11.22 -13.25
CA ASP A 183 21.29 12.37 -14.00
C ASP A 183 20.60 12.56 -15.36
N ASN A 184 20.01 11.49 -15.94
CA ASN A 184 19.40 11.51 -17.29
C ASN A 184 17.87 11.43 -17.31
N ARG A 185 17.19 12.05 -16.33
CA ARG A 185 15.73 12.24 -16.29
C ARG A 185 14.91 10.94 -16.36
N TRP A 186 15.38 9.86 -15.75
CA TRP A 186 14.55 8.66 -15.61
C TRP A 186 13.49 8.82 -14.52
N VAL A 187 13.67 9.77 -13.60
CA VAL A 187 12.81 9.97 -12.43
C VAL A 187 11.93 11.22 -12.58
N ASP A 188 10.61 11.07 -12.50
CA ASP A 188 9.67 12.17 -12.34
C ASP A 188 9.34 12.36 -10.85
N VAL A 189 10.08 13.25 -10.20
CA VAL A 189 10.17 13.32 -8.72
C VAL A 189 8.94 13.96 -8.07
N TYR A 190 8.49 15.10 -8.59
CA TYR A 190 7.58 15.98 -7.84
C TYR A 190 6.10 15.68 -8.10
N GLU A 191 5.28 15.86 -7.07
CA GLU A 191 3.83 15.81 -7.22
C GLU A 191 3.34 16.96 -8.10
N ASN A 192 2.32 16.69 -8.91
CA ASN A 192 1.62 17.72 -9.68
C ASN A 192 0.15 17.34 -9.92
N LYS A 193 -0.66 18.34 -10.29
CA LYS A 193 -2.11 18.15 -10.49
C LYS A 193 -2.37 17.17 -11.63
N GLY A 194 -3.04 16.06 -11.31
CA GLY A 194 -3.38 15.00 -12.27
C GLY A 194 -2.34 13.88 -12.37
N LYS A 195 -1.22 13.95 -11.63
CA LYS A 195 -0.26 12.85 -11.53
C LYS A 195 -0.85 11.67 -10.77
N ARG A 196 -0.57 10.46 -11.24
CA ARG A 196 -0.95 9.21 -10.57
C ARG A 196 -0.24 9.11 -9.21
N SER A 197 -0.97 8.71 -8.18
CA SER A 197 -0.42 8.54 -6.83
C SER A 197 0.49 7.32 -6.67
N GLY A 198 1.35 7.34 -5.66
CA GLY A 198 2.29 6.26 -5.32
C GLY A 198 3.65 6.42 -6.01
N GLY A 199 4.35 5.32 -6.22
CA GLY A 199 5.60 5.24 -6.98
C GLY A 199 5.68 3.91 -7.72
N TYR A 200 6.27 3.90 -8.91
CA TYR A 200 6.37 2.71 -9.75
C TYR A 200 7.65 2.70 -10.56
N SER A 201 7.95 1.57 -11.18
CA SER A 201 8.94 1.48 -12.25
C SER A 201 8.23 1.00 -13.52
N SER A 202 8.54 1.63 -14.64
CA SER A 202 7.96 1.35 -15.95
C SER A 202 9.03 1.40 -17.04
N GLY A 203 8.63 1.09 -18.27
CA GLY A 203 9.49 1.05 -19.43
C GLY A 203 9.08 -0.04 -20.41
N GLY A 204 9.74 -0.08 -21.56
CA GLY A 204 9.62 -1.13 -22.55
C GLY A 204 10.98 -1.61 -23.01
N HIS A 205 10.99 -2.65 -23.86
CA HIS A 205 12.24 -3.23 -24.36
C HIS A 205 13.18 -2.22 -25.06
N LEU A 206 12.63 -1.15 -25.63
CA LEU A 206 13.35 -0.13 -26.39
C LEU A 206 13.49 1.20 -25.65
N THR A 207 13.11 1.29 -24.37
CA THR A 207 13.21 2.53 -23.60
C THR A 207 14.15 2.35 -22.42
N ASN A 208 14.69 3.48 -21.96
CA ASN A 208 15.22 3.53 -20.60
C ASN A 208 14.12 3.21 -19.58
N PRO A 209 14.49 2.80 -18.35
CA PRO A 209 13.57 2.75 -17.23
C PRO A 209 12.97 4.14 -16.95
N PHE A 210 11.72 4.15 -16.50
CA PHE A 210 11.08 5.34 -15.92
C PHE A 210 10.65 5.02 -14.49
N ILE A 211 10.89 5.97 -13.59
CA ILE A 211 10.54 5.93 -12.17
C ILE A 211 9.56 7.06 -11.88
#